data_AF-A0A835C6A2-F1
#
_entry.id   AF-A0A835C6A2-F1
#
_cell.length_a   1.000
_cell.length_b   1.000
_cell.length_c   1.000
_cell.angle_alpha   90.00
_cell.angle_beta   90.00
_cell.angle_gamma   90.00
#
_symmetry.space_group_name_H-M   'P 1'
#
loop_
_entity.id
_entity.type
_entity.pdbx_description
1 polymer ?
#
loop_
_entity_poly.entity_id
_entity_poly.type
_entity_poly.pdbx_seq_one_letter_code
_entity_poly.pdbx_strand_id
1 'polypeptide(L)'
;MAASSAAAPARAGLVPQNGILGSNSKPSAGFMLETARQVRPLSLRARGSVASSPRKLFSPKAAAAAAKSGDEVRIAVLGASGYTGAEIVRILANHPQFQIKVMTADRKAGEQFSSVFPHLTSQDLPRLVAVKDADFSNVDAVFCCLPHGTTQEIIKGLPRHLKIVDLSADFRLRDINEYAEWYGHSHRAPELQEEAVYGLTELHRDNIRNARLVANPGCYPTSIQLPLVPLVKAKLIKLTNIIIDAKSGVSGAGTNLFEITNFPFLLKQIQIMSVPEIEQGLTDAAESKVTISFTPHLMCMKRGMQSTMYVELASGVTTNDLYEHLKSTYEGEEFVKLLHGSSAPHTSHVAGSNYCVMNVYEDRIPGRAIIISVIDNLVKGASGQAVQNLNLMMGLPENMGLQYQPLFP
;
A
#
# COMPACT_ATOMS: atom_id res chain seq x y z
N MET A 1 21.46 -50.49 -33.17
CA MET A 1 21.06 -51.03 -34.48
C MET A 1 20.53 -49.87 -35.31
N ALA A 2 21.16 -49.65 -36.47
CA ALA A 2 20.77 -48.94 -37.70
C ALA A 2 19.98 -47.61 -37.65
N ALA A 3 20.21 -46.60 -38.50
CA ALA A 3 21.30 -46.22 -39.41
C ALA A 3 20.92 -44.85 -40.06
N SER A 4 21.95 -44.01 -40.28
CA SER A 4 22.26 -42.94 -41.27
C SER A 4 21.19 -42.36 -42.22
N SER A 5 21.25 -41.09 -42.71
CA SER A 5 22.32 -40.40 -43.47
C SER A 5 22.24 -38.85 -43.34
N ALA A 6 23.34 -38.09 -43.12
CA ALA A 6 24.28 -37.43 -44.07
C ALA A 6 23.60 -36.57 -45.17
N ALA A 7 23.94 -35.29 -45.44
CA ALA A 7 25.27 -34.70 -45.66
C ALA A 7 25.31 -33.14 -45.58
N ALA A 8 26.52 -32.60 -45.76
CA ALA A 8 27.14 -31.34 -45.31
C ALA A 8 27.24 -30.22 -46.42
N PRO A 9 27.88 -29.03 -46.15
CA PRO A 9 27.57 -27.70 -46.75
C PRO A 9 28.66 -27.08 -47.68
N ALA A 10 28.44 -25.83 -48.15
CA ALA A 10 29.44 -24.93 -48.75
C ALA A 10 29.10 -23.44 -48.38
N ARG A 11 29.94 -22.66 -47.67
CA ARG A 11 31.09 -21.78 -48.10
C ARG A 11 30.70 -20.70 -49.13
N ALA A 12 31.17 -19.45 -49.15
CA ALA A 12 32.08 -18.62 -48.33
C ALA A 12 32.10 -17.17 -48.89
N GLY A 13 32.62 -16.20 -48.13
CA GLY A 13 33.11 -14.86 -48.57
C GLY A 13 32.97 -13.81 -47.44
N LEU A 14 33.97 -13.51 -46.60
CA LEU A 14 35.21 -12.70 -46.79
C LEU A 14 34.92 -11.31 -47.42
N VAL A 15 35.31 -10.12 -46.92
CA VAL A 15 36.39 -9.64 -46.01
C VAL A 15 36.13 -8.14 -45.66
N PRO A 16 36.83 -7.53 -44.68
CA PRO A 16 36.43 -6.32 -43.92
C PRO A 16 37.25 -5.06 -44.27
N GLN A 17 37.00 -3.91 -43.63
CA GLN A 17 37.99 -2.83 -43.49
C GLN A 17 37.86 -2.01 -42.19
N ASN A 18 39.02 -1.83 -41.54
CA ASN A 18 39.32 -0.98 -40.38
C ASN A 18 39.47 0.50 -40.78
N GLY A 19 39.35 1.43 -39.82
CA GLY A 19 39.86 2.80 -39.96
C GLY A 19 39.67 3.66 -38.70
N ILE A 20 40.77 3.88 -37.97
CA ILE A 20 40.93 4.77 -36.80
C ILE A 20 41.36 6.17 -37.27
N LEU A 21 41.02 7.22 -36.50
CA LEU A 21 41.68 8.55 -36.27
C LEU A 21 40.57 9.62 -36.12
N GLY A 22 40.49 10.53 -35.16
CA GLY A 22 41.46 11.06 -34.21
C GLY A 22 41.31 12.59 -34.15
N SER A 23 41.26 13.13 -32.93
CA SER A 23 41.67 14.49 -32.52
C SER A 23 40.67 15.66 -32.40
N ASN A 24 40.85 16.33 -31.27
CA ASN A 24 40.23 17.53 -30.71
C ASN A 24 40.50 18.81 -31.51
N SER A 25 39.61 19.80 -31.41
CA SER A 25 39.99 21.19 -31.05
C SER A 25 38.78 22.13 -30.84
N LYS A 26 38.79 22.79 -29.68
CA LYS A 26 38.18 24.09 -29.34
C LYS A 26 39.33 24.92 -28.70
N PRO A 27 39.21 26.23 -28.41
CA PRO A 27 38.29 27.26 -28.90
C PRO A 27 39.04 28.56 -29.31
N SER A 28 38.34 29.58 -29.82
CA SER A 28 38.88 30.95 -29.82
C SER A 28 37.78 32.01 -29.67
N ALA A 29 38.12 33.01 -28.84
CA ALA A 29 37.56 34.35 -28.58
C ALA A 29 36.50 34.88 -29.56
N GLY A 30 35.47 35.63 -29.15
CA GLY A 30 35.41 36.63 -28.08
C GLY A 30 35.24 38.00 -28.74
N PHE A 31 34.07 38.62 -28.58
CA PHE A 31 33.88 40.06 -28.77
C PHE A 31 32.69 40.52 -27.93
N MET A 32 32.98 41.38 -26.95
CA MET A 32 32.01 42.21 -26.24
C MET A 32 31.61 43.38 -27.14
N LEU A 33 30.34 43.79 -27.09
CA LEU A 33 29.94 45.18 -27.31
C LEU A 33 28.71 45.53 -26.49
N GLU A 34 28.73 46.78 -26.05
CA GLU A 34 28.00 47.42 -24.97
C GLU A 34 26.49 47.63 -25.15
N THR A 35 25.81 47.62 -24.00
CA THR A 35 24.72 48.51 -23.55
C THR A 35 23.49 48.75 -24.45
N ALA A 36 22.33 48.26 -23.98
CA ALA A 36 21.06 48.98 -24.14
C ALA A 36 20.05 48.64 -23.02
N ARG A 37 19.77 49.66 -22.19
CA ARG A 37 18.52 49.97 -21.45
C ARG A 37 17.74 48.83 -20.77
N GLN A 38 17.88 48.80 -19.44
CA GLN A 38 16.89 48.21 -18.53
C GLN A 38 15.54 48.94 -18.62
N VAL A 39 14.48 48.21 -18.95
CA VAL A 39 13.09 48.60 -18.69
C VAL A 39 12.58 47.67 -17.58
N ARG A 40 12.24 48.24 -16.43
CA ARG A 40 11.62 47.52 -15.30
C ARG A 40 10.15 47.20 -15.63
N PRO A 41 9.67 45.96 -15.43
CA PRO A 41 8.24 45.73 -15.28
C PRO A 41 7.85 45.88 -13.80
N LEU A 42 6.73 46.58 -13.57
CA LEU A 42 6.07 46.68 -12.27
C LEU A 42 5.64 45.29 -11.79
N SER A 43 6.13 44.87 -10.62
CA SER A 43 5.59 43.71 -9.90
C SER A 43 4.31 44.11 -9.15
N LEU A 44 3.15 43.70 -9.63
CA LEU A 44 1.93 43.66 -8.83
C LEU A 44 2.04 42.52 -7.81
N ARG A 45 2.29 42.86 -6.54
CA ARG A 45 2.16 41.92 -5.42
C ARG A 45 0.67 41.73 -5.08
N ALA A 46 0.07 40.65 -5.55
CA ALA A 46 -1.18 40.15 -4.98
C ALA A 46 -0.87 39.51 -3.62
N ARG A 47 -1.41 40.08 -2.54
CA ARG A 47 -1.39 39.44 -1.20
C ARG A 47 -2.48 38.37 -1.18
N GLY A 48 -2.10 37.11 -1.37
CA GLY A 48 -2.94 35.97 -0.98
C GLY A 48 -2.73 35.68 0.51
N SER A 49 -3.75 35.90 1.33
CA SER A 49 -3.76 35.51 2.74
C SER A 49 -3.97 33.99 2.84
N VAL A 50 -2.91 33.25 3.13
CA VAL A 50 -3.02 31.85 3.55
C VAL A 50 -3.30 31.87 5.05
N ALA A 51 -4.56 31.64 5.43
CA ALA A 51 -4.92 31.36 6.80
C ALA A 51 -4.44 29.94 7.15
N SER A 52 -3.28 29.84 7.79
CA SER A 52 -2.83 28.59 8.41
C SER A 52 -3.55 28.41 9.74
N SER A 53 -4.39 27.38 9.82
CA SER A 53 -4.97 26.95 11.10
C SER A 53 -3.88 26.23 11.91
N PRO A 54 -3.67 26.52 13.20
CA PRO A 54 -2.59 25.93 13.96
C PRO A 54 -2.91 24.46 14.31
N ARG A 55 -2.29 23.51 13.60
CA ARG A 55 -2.22 22.11 14.05
C ARG A 55 -1.18 21.99 15.15
N LYS A 56 -1.59 21.48 16.32
CA LYS A 56 -0.69 21.14 17.43
C LYS A 56 0.33 20.10 16.95
N LEU A 57 1.61 20.45 17.00
CA LEU A 57 2.70 19.49 16.84
C LEU A 57 2.56 18.40 17.92
N PHE A 58 2.35 17.15 17.50
CA PHE A 58 2.55 16.00 18.34
C PHE A 58 4.06 15.86 18.59
N SER A 59 4.52 16.19 19.80
CA SER A 59 5.91 15.96 20.17
C SER A 59 6.12 14.48 20.56
N PRO A 60 7.24 13.84 20.18
CA PRO A 60 7.54 12.45 20.56
C PRO A 60 7.54 12.20 22.08
N LYS A 61 7.81 13.25 22.88
CA LYS A 61 7.78 13.16 24.35
C LYS A 61 6.37 13.02 24.93
N ALA A 62 5.32 13.40 24.20
CA ALA A 62 3.93 13.24 24.65
C ALA A 62 3.44 11.79 24.49
N ALA A 63 3.96 11.04 23.50
CA ALA A 63 3.59 9.64 23.28
C ALA A 63 4.12 8.72 24.39
N ALA A 64 5.32 8.98 24.92
CA ALA A 64 5.89 8.21 26.03
C ALA A 64 5.18 8.46 27.38
N ALA A 65 4.45 9.58 27.52
CA ALA A 65 3.74 9.93 28.75
C ALA A 65 2.27 9.45 28.79
N ALA A 66 1.72 9.01 27.65
CA ALA A 66 0.33 8.55 27.53
C ALA A 66 0.14 7.05 27.82
N ALA A 67 1.22 6.30 28.11
CA ALA A 67 1.18 4.87 28.45
C ALA A 67 0.67 4.59 29.88
N LYS A 68 -0.37 5.30 30.31
CA LYS A 68 -1.08 5.09 31.58
C LYS A 68 -2.60 5.04 31.35
N SER A 69 -3.05 3.99 30.68
CA SER A 69 -4.37 3.37 30.92
C SER A 69 -4.18 1.85 30.75
N GLY A 70 -4.22 1.14 31.88
CA GLY A 70 -3.73 -0.22 32.05
C GLY A 70 -4.72 -1.33 31.74
N ASP A 71 -5.52 -1.19 30.68
CA ASP A 71 -6.44 -2.26 30.27
C ASP A 71 -5.91 -3.00 29.02
N GLU A 72 -5.87 -4.31 29.15
CA GLU A 72 -5.59 -5.29 28.09
C GLU A 72 -6.78 -5.34 27.11
N VAL A 73 -6.53 -5.28 25.80
CA VAL A 73 -7.53 -5.47 24.76
C VAL A 73 -7.42 -6.88 24.21
N ARG A 74 -8.53 -7.61 24.27
CA ARG A 74 -8.62 -9.03 23.92
C ARG A 74 -8.99 -9.19 22.46
N ILE A 75 -8.14 -9.84 21.70
CA ILE A 75 -8.21 -9.93 20.23
C ILE A 75 -8.61 -11.33 19.79
N ALA A 76 -9.53 -11.40 18.82
CA ALA A 76 -9.75 -12.58 18.00
C ALA A 76 -9.14 -12.39 16.60
N VAL A 77 -8.46 -13.43 16.09
CA VAL A 77 -7.93 -13.47 14.72
C VAL A 77 -8.67 -14.54 13.94
N LEU A 78 -9.57 -14.13 13.05
CA LEU A 78 -10.31 -15.06 12.19
C LEU A 78 -9.50 -15.37 10.94
N GLY A 79 -9.27 -16.65 10.61
CA GLY A 79 -8.43 -17.02 9.46
C GLY A 79 -6.92 -16.86 9.74
N ALA A 80 -6.49 -17.21 10.96
CA ALA A 80 -5.10 -17.07 11.40
C ALA A 80 -4.10 -17.89 10.58
N SER A 81 -4.55 -18.94 9.87
CA SER A 81 -3.67 -19.84 9.10
C SER A 81 -3.16 -19.28 7.75
N GLY A 82 -3.57 -18.07 7.37
CA GLY A 82 -3.05 -17.35 6.18
C GLY A 82 -1.86 -16.45 6.51
N TYR A 83 -1.22 -15.86 5.48
CA TYR A 83 -0.08 -14.96 5.70
C TYR A 83 -0.43 -13.67 6.44
N THR A 84 -1.60 -13.07 6.16
CA THR A 84 -2.07 -11.88 6.90
C THR A 84 -2.39 -12.24 8.36
N GLY A 85 -3.02 -13.40 8.60
CA GLY A 85 -3.22 -13.95 9.95
C GLY A 85 -1.90 -14.11 10.70
N ALA A 86 -0.90 -14.74 10.09
CA ALA A 86 0.42 -14.90 10.68
C ALA A 86 1.11 -13.56 10.98
N GLU A 87 0.94 -12.56 10.11
CA GLU A 87 1.50 -11.23 10.33
C GLU A 87 0.81 -10.46 11.44
N ILE A 88 -0.51 -10.57 11.59
CA ILE A 88 -1.22 -10.07 12.78
C ILE A 88 -0.61 -10.71 14.02
N VAL A 89 -0.50 -12.05 14.07
CA VAL A 89 0.09 -12.74 15.23
C VAL A 89 1.51 -12.26 15.52
N ARG A 90 2.35 -12.11 14.48
CA ARG A 90 3.72 -11.59 14.62
C ARG A 90 3.77 -10.17 15.17
N ILE A 91 2.89 -9.28 14.71
CA ILE A 91 2.85 -7.89 15.17
C ILE A 91 2.37 -7.82 16.62
N LEU A 92 1.29 -8.54 16.94
CA LEU A 92 0.67 -8.57 18.27
C LEU A 92 1.56 -9.22 19.34
N ALA A 93 2.49 -10.11 18.94
CA ALA A 93 3.47 -10.71 19.84
C ALA A 93 4.28 -9.69 20.66
N ASN A 94 4.50 -8.48 20.14
CA ASN A 94 5.15 -7.38 20.88
C ASN A 94 4.25 -6.15 21.07
N HIS A 95 2.94 -6.29 20.88
CA HIS A 95 2.01 -5.19 21.15
C HIS A 95 1.72 -5.12 22.66
N PRO A 96 1.99 -3.99 23.33
CA PRO A 96 1.94 -3.93 24.80
C PRO A 96 0.53 -4.04 25.39
N GLN A 97 -0.52 -3.84 24.59
CA GLN A 97 -1.91 -3.86 25.06
C GLN A 97 -2.82 -4.85 24.35
N PHE A 98 -2.40 -5.48 23.24
CA PHE A 98 -3.28 -6.34 22.45
C PHE A 98 -2.89 -7.78 22.71
N GLN A 99 -3.82 -8.57 23.24
CA GLN A 99 -3.57 -9.98 23.54
C GLN A 99 -4.51 -10.88 22.76
N ILE A 100 -3.95 -11.87 22.07
CA ILE A 100 -4.72 -12.86 21.30
C ILE A 100 -5.38 -13.85 22.26
N LYS A 101 -6.71 -13.91 22.24
CA LYS A 101 -7.51 -14.88 23.01
C LYS A 101 -8.13 -15.97 22.14
N VAL A 102 -8.45 -15.63 20.89
CA VAL A 102 -9.10 -16.54 19.95
C VAL A 102 -8.37 -16.51 18.63
N MET A 103 -8.10 -17.67 18.06
CA MET A 103 -7.61 -17.80 16.69
C MET A 103 -8.41 -18.86 15.97
N THR A 104 -8.86 -18.54 14.76
CA THR A 104 -9.63 -19.50 13.97
C THR A 104 -8.93 -19.91 12.71
N ALA A 105 -9.20 -21.15 12.30
CA ALA A 105 -8.86 -21.67 10.99
C ALA A 105 -9.95 -22.63 10.55
N ASP A 106 -10.10 -22.83 9.24
CA ASP A 106 -11.04 -23.80 8.70
C ASP A 106 -10.45 -25.21 8.76
N ARG A 107 -9.69 -25.62 7.74
CA ARG A 107 -9.08 -26.96 7.65
C ARG A 107 -8.09 -27.32 8.77
N LYS A 108 -7.61 -26.34 9.52
CA LYS A 108 -6.56 -26.48 10.55
C LYS A 108 -7.11 -26.28 11.97
N ALA A 109 -8.44 -26.29 12.15
CA ALA A 109 -9.05 -26.29 13.47
C ALA A 109 -8.57 -27.50 14.30
N GLY A 110 -8.29 -27.26 15.59
CA GLY A 110 -7.74 -28.23 16.54
C GLY A 110 -6.21 -28.25 16.60
N GLU A 111 -5.52 -27.74 15.58
CA GLU A 111 -4.05 -27.71 15.56
C GLU A 111 -3.46 -26.61 16.46
N GLN A 112 -2.22 -26.83 16.91
CA GLN A 112 -1.42 -25.78 17.53
C GLN A 112 -0.97 -24.80 16.45
N PHE A 113 -1.03 -23.50 16.69
CA PHE A 113 -0.63 -22.52 15.68
C PHE A 113 0.83 -22.69 15.20
N SER A 114 1.73 -23.12 16.09
CA SER A 114 3.13 -23.40 15.76
C SER A 114 3.35 -24.61 14.84
N SER A 115 2.38 -25.54 14.70
CA SER A 115 2.48 -26.59 13.65
C SER A 115 2.31 -25.99 12.25
N VAL A 116 1.55 -24.89 12.15
CA VAL A 116 1.26 -24.18 10.91
C VAL A 116 2.36 -23.17 10.58
N PHE A 117 2.78 -22.42 11.59
CA PHE A 117 3.83 -21.39 11.48
C PHE A 117 4.91 -21.61 12.55
N PRO A 118 5.89 -22.51 12.31
CA PRO A 118 6.90 -22.87 13.31
C PRO A 118 7.77 -21.70 13.80
N HIS A 119 7.93 -20.65 12.98
CA HIS A 119 8.69 -19.46 13.33
C HIS A 119 8.07 -18.65 14.49
N LEU A 120 6.83 -18.93 14.89
CA LEU A 120 6.13 -18.30 16.03
C LEU A 120 6.05 -19.24 17.24
N THR A 121 6.87 -20.29 17.31
CA THR A 121 6.88 -21.27 18.43
C THR A 121 7.27 -20.70 19.79
N SER A 122 7.87 -19.51 19.85
CA SER A 122 8.22 -18.83 21.11
C SER A 122 7.01 -18.17 21.77
N GLN A 123 5.88 -18.08 21.07
CA GLN A 123 4.66 -17.46 21.57
C GLN A 123 3.73 -18.49 22.21
N ASP A 124 3.20 -18.17 23.37
CA ASP A 124 2.11 -18.94 23.98
C ASP A 124 0.78 -18.47 23.38
N LEU A 125 0.27 -19.25 22.43
CA LEU A 125 -0.90 -18.90 21.62
C LEU A 125 -2.00 -19.95 21.77
N PRO A 126 -3.29 -19.54 21.73
CA PRO A 126 -4.40 -20.48 21.78
C PRO A 126 -4.36 -21.45 20.59
N ARG A 127 -4.96 -22.63 20.74
CA ARG A 127 -5.17 -23.53 19.61
C ARG A 127 -6.12 -22.90 18.59
N LEU A 128 -5.95 -23.30 17.34
CA LEU A 128 -6.88 -22.94 16.29
C LEU A 128 -8.23 -23.60 16.54
N VAL A 129 -9.32 -22.86 16.37
CA VAL A 129 -10.70 -23.40 16.42
C VAL A 129 -11.45 -23.09 15.14
N ALA A 130 -12.56 -23.78 14.87
CA ALA A 130 -13.43 -23.39 13.76
C ALA A 130 -14.19 -22.10 14.13
N VAL A 131 -14.48 -21.24 13.15
CA VAL A 131 -15.18 -19.95 13.39
C VAL A 131 -16.52 -20.15 14.10
N LYS A 132 -17.28 -21.19 13.72
CA LYS A 132 -18.58 -21.53 14.32
C LYS A 132 -18.50 -21.94 15.80
N ASP A 133 -17.32 -22.39 16.25
CA ASP A 133 -17.08 -22.88 17.61
C ASP A 133 -16.34 -21.84 18.46
N ALA A 134 -16.08 -20.64 17.91
CA ALA A 134 -15.38 -19.57 18.59
C ALA A 134 -16.31 -18.83 19.58
N ASP A 135 -15.82 -18.61 20.80
CA ASP A 135 -16.50 -17.78 21.80
C ASP A 135 -15.93 -16.34 21.79
N PHE A 136 -16.82 -15.37 21.60
CA PHE A 136 -16.48 -13.95 21.56
C PHE A 136 -16.88 -13.20 22.84
N SER A 137 -17.40 -13.88 23.88
CA SER A 137 -17.85 -13.28 25.13
C SER A 137 -16.77 -12.47 25.85
N ASN A 138 -15.51 -12.86 25.67
CA ASN A 138 -14.33 -12.24 26.26
C ASN A 138 -13.39 -11.66 25.20
N VAL A 139 -13.94 -11.13 24.12
CA VAL A 139 -13.21 -10.49 23.03
C VAL A 139 -13.69 -9.05 22.88
N ASP A 140 -12.75 -8.13 22.66
CA ASP A 140 -13.05 -6.71 22.48
C ASP A 140 -12.99 -6.32 20.99
N ALA A 141 -12.07 -6.92 20.24
CA ALA A 141 -11.88 -6.65 18.83
C ALA A 141 -11.49 -7.88 17.99
N VAL A 142 -11.77 -7.80 16.70
CA VAL A 142 -11.58 -8.90 15.74
C VAL A 142 -10.81 -8.42 14.51
N PHE A 143 -9.80 -9.19 14.12
CA PHE A 143 -9.21 -9.14 12.78
C PHE A 143 -9.80 -10.25 11.91
N CYS A 144 -10.37 -9.91 10.75
CA CYS A 144 -10.87 -10.89 9.79
C CYS A 144 -9.87 -11.07 8.65
N CYS A 145 -9.12 -12.18 8.66
CA CYS A 145 -8.14 -12.58 7.64
C CYS A 145 -8.68 -13.72 6.77
N LEU A 146 -9.97 -13.69 6.45
CA LEU A 146 -10.66 -14.76 5.75
C LEU A 146 -10.67 -14.52 4.22
N PRO A 147 -10.92 -15.56 3.41
CA PRO A 147 -11.09 -15.40 1.97
C PRO A 147 -12.25 -14.45 1.62
N HIS A 148 -12.14 -13.76 0.49
CA HIS A 148 -13.23 -12.93 -0.03
C HIS A 148 -14.53 -13.74 -0.21
N GLY A 149 -15.66 -13.07 -0.06
CA GLY A 149 -17.01 -13.65 -0.15
C GLY A 149 -17.46 -14.43 1.10
N THR A 150 -16.57 -14.67 2.07
CA THR A 150 -16.93 -15.37 3.33
C THR A 150 -17.10 -14.42 4.51
N THR A 151 -16.48 -13.24 4.48
CA THR A 151 -16.46 -12.33 5.63
C THR A 151 -17.79 -11.64 5.84
N GLN A 152 -18.57 -11.38 4.78
CA GLN A 152 -19.87 -10.68 4.89
C GLN A 152 -20.82 -11.39 5.86
N GLU A 153 -21.03 -12.69 5.69
CA GLU A 153 -21.95 -13.47 6.54
C GLU A 153 -21.38 -13.65 7.95
N ILE A 154 -20.07 -13.89 8.07
CA ILE A 154 -19.41 -14.05 9.36
C ILE A 154 -19.51 -12.76 10.18
N ILE A 155 -19.14 -11.62 9.59
CA ILE A 155 -19.21 -10.31 10.25
C ILE A 155 -20.65 -9.94 10.60
N LYS A 156 -21.63 -10.30 9.76
CA LYS A 156 -23.07 -10.14 10.06
C LYS A 156 -23.50 -10.91 11.31
N GLY A 157 -22.91 -12.08 11.56
CA GLY A 157 -23.17 -12.89 12.75
C GLY A 157 -22.39 -12.49 14.01
N LEU A 158 -21.39 -11.60 13.90
CA LEU A 158 -20.57 -11.21 15.04
C LEU A 158 -21.33 -10.29 16.03
N PRO A 159 -21.08 -10.41 17.34
CA PRO A 159 -21.64 -9.51 18.34
C PRO A 159 -21.38 -8.02 18.05
N ARG A 160 -22.40 -7.18 18.25
CA ARG A 160 -22.35 -5.74 17.93
C ARG A 160 -21.39 -4.93 18.81
N HIS A 161 -20.97 -5.45 19.96
CA HIS A 161 -19.99 -4.76 20.82
C HIS A 161 -18.56 -4.82 20.26
N LEU A 162 -18.27 -5.76 19.36
CA LEU A 162 -16.94 -5.95 18.81
C LEU A 162 -16.56 -4.83 17.84
N LYS A 163 -15.33 -4.34 18.00
CA LYS A 163 -14.61 -3.60 16.95
C LYS A 163 -14.06 -4.59 15.93
N ILE A 164 -14.21 -4.31 14.64
CA ILE A 164 -13.88 -5.24 13.57
C ILE A 164 -13.00 -4.54 12.55
N VAL A 165 -11.85 -5.14 12.24
CA VAL A 165 -11.02 -4.76 11.10
C VAL A 165 -11.00 -5.93 10.12
N ASP A 166 -11.67 -5.74 8.98
CA ASP A 166 -11.72 -6.73 7.93
C ASP A 166 -10.59 -6.53 6.92
N LEU A 167 -9.72 -7.53 6.76
CA LEU A 167 -8.63 -7.51 5.79
C LEU A 167 -9.05 -8.02 4.41
N SER A 168 -10.26 -8.57 4.28
CA SER A 168 -10.82 -8.95 2.98
C SER A 168 -11.22 -7.72 2.16
N ALA A 169 -11.70 -7.95 0.93
CA ALA A 169 -12.20 -6.89 0.06
C ALA A 169 -13.70 -6.63 0.22
N ASP A 170 -14.40 -7.44 1.02
CA ASP A 170 -15.85 -7.54 0.98
C ASP A 170 -16.58 -6.26 1.37
N PHE A 171 -15.98 -5.44 2.25
CA PHE A 171 -16.56 -4.19 2.73
C PHE A 171 -15.91 -2.92 2.17
N ARG A 172 -14.99 -3.04 1.19
CA ARG A 172 -14.19 -1.90 0.69
C ARG A 172 -14.93 -1.02 -0.31
N LEU A 173 -15.75 -1.63 -1.17
CA LEU A 173 -16.52 -0.91 -2.18
C LEU A 173 -17.87 -0.50 -1.58
N ARG A 174 -18.16 0.80 -1.58
CA ARG A 174 -19.39 1.33 -0.99
C ARG A 174 -20.60 1.06 -1.88
N ASP A 175 -20.41 1.09 -3.20
CA ASP A 175 -21.46 0.70 -4.14
C ASP A 175 -21.55 -0.83 -4.20
N ILE A 176 -22.65 -1.35 -3.66
CA ILE A 176 -22.93 -2.79 -3.64
C ILE A 176 -23.14 -3.38 -5.04
N ASN A 177 -23.50 -2.57 -6.03
CA ASN A 177 -23.66 -3.01 -7.42
C ASN A 177 -22.29 -3.14 -8.08
N GLU A 178 -21.40 -2.17 -7.85
CA GLU A 178 -20.01 -2.25 -8.28
C GLU A 178 -19.32 -3.45 -7.62
N TYR A 179 -19.56 -3.68 -6.32
CA TYR A 179 -19.13 -4.92 -5.67
C TYR A 179 -19.62 -6.17 -6.41
N ALA A 180 -20.92 -6.23 -6.76
CA ALA A 180 -21.47 -7.40 -7.43
C ALA A 180 -20.88 -7.61 -8.84
N GLU A 181 -20.61 -6.53 -9.58
CA GLU A 181 -19.96 -6.57 -10.88
C GLU A 181 -18.55 -7.16 -10.80
N TRP A 182 -17.75 -6.70 -9.85
CA TRP A 182 -16.35 -7.09 -9.74
C TRP A 182 -16.16 -8.45 -9.05
N TYR A 183 -16.96 -8.75 -8.02
CA TYR A 183 -16.80 -9.96 -7.19
C TYR A 183 -17.75 -11.11 -7.56
N GLY A 184 -18.65 -10.88 -8.54
CA GLY A 184 -19.45 -11.94 -9.17
C GLY A 184 -20.63 -12.44 -8.33
N HIS A 185 -21.00 -11.75 -7.26
CA HIS A 185 -22.19 -12.04 -6.47
C HIS A 185 -22.70 -10.80 -5.72
N SER A 186 -23.99 -10.76 -5.42
CA SER A 186 -24.57 -9.69 -4.60
C SER A 186 -23.90 -9.60 -3.22
N HIS A 187 -23.79 -8.38 -2.70
CA HIS A 187 -23.31 -8.14 -1.35
C HIS A 187 -24.30 -8.70 -0.32
N ARG A 188 -23.85 -9.57 0.60
CA ARG A 188 -24.69 -10.34 1.53
C ARG A 188 -24.97 -9.63 2.86
N ALA A 189 -24.32 -8.49 3.09
CA ALA A 189 -24.49 -7.68 4.30
C ALA A 189 -24.63 -6.17 3.98
N PRO A 190 -25.59 -5.76 3.12
CA PRO A 190 -25.71 -4.37 2.65
C PRO A 190 -25.87 -3.35 3.79
N GLU A 191 -26.62 -3.68 4.84
CA GLU A 191 -26.77 -2.80 6.02
C GLU A 191 -25.44 -2.55 6.76
N LEU A 192 -24.52 -3.53 6.74
CA LEU A 192 -23.19 -3.36 7.32
C LEU A 192 -22.24 -2.58 6.39
N GLN A 193 -22.50 -2.59 5.09
CA GLN A 193 -21.70 -1.82 4.12
C GLN A 193 -21.83 -0.31 4.38
N GLU A 194 -22.99 0.15 4.83
CA GLU A 194 -23.25 1.56 5.14
C GLU A 194 -22.46 2.08 6.34
N GLU A 195 -22.14 1.22 7.32
CA GLU A 195 -21.33 1.59 8.49
C GLU A 195 -19.83 1.35 8.32
N ALA A 196 -19.42 0.64 7.26
CA ALA A 196 -18.02 0.29 7.03
C ALA A 196 -17.19 1.53 6.65
N VAL A 197 -16.09 1.74 7.36
CA VAL A 197 -15.14 2.82 7.07
C VAL A 197 -13.92 2.27 6.34
N TYR A 198 -13.52 2.90 5.24
CA TYR A 198 -12.30 2.53 4.51
C TYR A 198 -11.05 2.89 5.34
N GLY A 199 -10.23 1.88 5.63
CA GLY A 199 -9.14 1.94 6.61
C GLY A 199 -7.81 2.48 6.10
N LEU A 200 -7.80 3.47 5.20
CA LEU A 200 -6.56 4.11 4.79
C LEU A 200 -6.20 5.21 5.79
N THR A 201 -5.40 4.83 6.79
CA THR A 201 -5.29 5.55 8.07
C THR A 201 -4.95 7.03 7.91
N GLU A 202 -3.95 7.36 7.10
CA GLU A 202 -3.49 8.73 6.91
C GLU A 202 -4.56 9.65 6.29
N LEU A 203 -5.52 9.09 5.56
CA LEU A 203 -6.57 9.86 4.87
C LEU A 203 -7.91 9.87 5.62
N HIS A 204 -8.19 8.85 6.44
CA HIS A 204 -9.49 8.65 7.09
C HIS A 204 -9.42 8.51 8.61
N ARG A 205 -8.31 8.92 9.23
CA ARG A 205 -8.00 8.80 10.67
C ARG A 205 -9.18 9.10 11.60
N ASP A 206 -9.90 10.19 11.38
CA ASP A 206 -10.99 10.61 12.25
C ASP A 206 -12.25 9.74 12.08
N ASN A 207 -12.52 9.25 10.86
CA ASN A 207 -13.61 8.30 10.62
C ASN A 207 -13.28 6.94 11.25
N ILE A 208 -12.04 6.48 11.09
CA ILE A 208 -11.55 5.21 11.64
C ILE A 208 -11.65 5.18 13.16
N ARG A 209 -11.26 6.26 13.85
CA ARG A 209 -11.33 6.37 15.32
C ARG A 209 -12.73 6.06 15.86
N ASN A 210 -13.77 6.46 15.15
CA ASN A 210 -15.17 6.29 15.56
C ASN A 210 -15.82 5.02 15.00
N ALA A 211 -15.16 4.35 14.06
CA ALA A 211 -15.73 3.20 13.36
C ALA A 211 -15.90 1.99 14.27
N ARG A 212 -16.95 1.20 14.01
CA ARG A 212 -17.11 -0.15 14.54
C ARG A 212 -16.51 -1.19 13.60
N LEU A 213 -16.75 -1.01 12.29
CA LEU A 213 -16.26 -1.86 11.22
C LEU A 213 -15.34 -1.04 10.31
N VAL A 214 -14.09 -1.46 10.18
CA VAL A 214 -13.13 -0.90 9.24
C VAL A 214 -12.82 -1.93 8.17
N ALA A 215 -13.03 -1.53 6.91
CA ALA A 215 -12.58 -2.29 5.75
C ALA A 215 -11.12 -1.89 5.46
N ASN A 216 -10.19 -2.75 5.86
CA ASN A 216 -8.77 -2.49 5.68
C ASN A 216 -8.42 -2.52 4.18
N PRO A 217 -7.70 -1.51 3.67
CA PRO A 217 -7.37 -1.41 2.24
C PRO A 217 -6.58 -2.60 1.69
N GLY A 218 -6.64 -2.76 0.38
CA GLY A 218 -5.72 -3.60 -0.37
C GLY A 218 -4.32 -3.02 -0.40
N CYS A 219 -3.33 -3.89 -0.62
CA CYS A 219 -1.92 -3.50 -0.66
C CYS A 219 -1.60 -2.54 -1.82
N TYR A 220 -2.02 -2.86 -3.06
CA TYR A 220 -1.86 -1.95 -4.21
C TYR A 220 -2.59 -0.62 -3.98
N PRO A 221 -3.92 -0.62 -3.66
CA PRO A 221 -4.66 0.58 -3.31
C PRO A 221 -3.95 1.48 -2.28
N THR A 222 -3.38 0.90 -1.22
CA THR A 222 -2.61 1.65 -0.22
C THR A 222 -1.41 2.36 -0.84
N SER A 223 -0.57 1.64 -1.60
CA SER A 223 0.64 2.23 -2.21
C SER A 223 0.34 3.33 -3.23
N ILE A 224 -0.85 3.31 -3.83
CA ILE A 224 -1.29 4.20 -4.90
C ILE A 224 -2.04 5.42 -4.36
N GLN A 225 -3.01 5.20 -3.47
CA GLN A 225 -3.87 6.27 -2.96
C GLN A 225 -3.12 7.20 -2.01
N LEU A 226 -2.11 6.71 -1.27
CA LEU A 226 -1.26 7.57 -0.45
C LEU A 226 -0.68 8.75 -1.27
N PRO A 227 0.10 8.55 -2.34
CA PRO A 227 0.55 9.68 -3.13
C PRO A 227 -0.55 10.35 -3.97
N LEU A 228 -1.49 9.60 -4.57
CA LEU A 228 -2.38 10.19 -5.58
C LEU A 228 -3.56 10.98 -5.00
N VAL A 229 -4.16 10.54 -3.89
CA VAL A 229 -5.33 11.22 -3.33
C VAL A 229 -5.03 12.68 -2.95
N PRO A 230 -3.93 13.02 -2.24
CA PRO A 230 -3.57 14.42 -1.97
C PRO A 230 -3.40 15.25 -3.25
N LEU A 231 -2.71 14.71 -4.26
CA LEU A 231 -2.43 15.41 -5.51
C LEU A 231 -3.68 15.66 -6.35
N VAL A 232 -4.58 14.68 -6.40
CA VAL A 232 -5.89 14.79 -7.06
C VAL A 232 -6.76 15.83 -6.36
N LYS A 233 -6.86 15.76 -5.02
CA LYS A 233 -7.64 16.70 -4.22
C LYS A 233 -7.16 18.14 -4.36
N ALA A 234 -5.84 18.34 -4.48
CA ALA A 234 -5.23 19.64 -4.73
C ALA A 234 -5.26 20.08 -6.21
N LYS A 235 -5.82 19.26 -7.11
CA LYS A 235 -5.91 19.52 -8.56
C LYS A 235 -4.55 19.78 -9.22
N LEU A 236 -3.50 19.15 -8.70
CA LEU A 236 -2.12 19.33 -9.19
C LEU A 236 -1.80 18.43 -10.41
N ILE A 237 -2.57 17.36 -10.59
CA ILE A 237 -2.47 16.46 -11.72
C ILE A 237 -3.80 16.41 -12.47
N LYS A 238 -3.75 16.09 -13.76
CA LYS A 238 -4.95 15.79 -14.54
C LYS A 238 -5.49 14.41 -14.14
N LEU A 239 -6.79 14.24 -14.33
CA LEU A 239 -7.50 12.98 -14.05
C LEU A 239 -7.44 11.98 -15.22
N THR A 240 -6.94 12.42 -16.37
CA THR A 240 -6.77 11.60 -17.57
C THR A 240 -5.38 10.97 -17.61
N ASN A 241 -5.28 9.78 -18.21
CA ASN A 241 -4.01 9.11 -18.49
C ASN A 241 -3.16 8.83 -17.23
N ILE A 242 -3.81 8.56 -16.10
CA ILE A 242 -3.14 8.04 -14.90
C ILE A 242 -2.79 6.57 -15.18
N ILE A 243 -1.52 6.29 -15.36
CA ILE A 243 -1.00 4.95 -15.66
C ILE A 243 -0.24 4.44 -14.46
N ILE A 244 -0.53 3.22 -14.03
CA ILE A 244 0.03 2.60 -12.84
C ILE A 244 0.61 1.26 -13.22
N ASP A 245 1.94 1.20 -13.19
CA ASP A 245 2.69 -0.03 -13.34
C ASP A 245 3.18 -0.46 -11.96
N ALA A 246 2.54 -1.49 -11.41
CA ALA A 246 2.78 -1.95 -10.05
C ALA A 246 3.48 -3.31 -10.01
N LYS A 247 4.25 -3.55 -8.95
CA LYS A 247 5.10 -4.73 -8.77
C LYS A 247 4.90 -5.24 -7.35
N SER A 248 4.71 -6.54 -7.17
CA SER A 248 4.54 -7.16 -5.83
C SER A 248 5.31 -8.44 -5.70
N GLY A 249 5.85 -8.69 -4.51
CA GLY A 249 6.33 -10.02 -4.14
C GLY A 249 5.20 -11.06 -4.11
N VAL A 250 5.58 -12.34 -4.22
CA VAL A 250 4.65 -13.47 -4.36
C VAL A 250 3.74 -13.67 -3.15
N SER A 251 4.11 -13.18 -1.96
CA SER A 251 3.28 -13.31 -0.76
C SER A 251 1.91 -12.64 -0.87
N GLY A 252 1.75 -11.68 -1.78
CA GLY A 252 0.44 -11.05 -2.06
C GLY A 252 -0.60 -12.02 -2.63
N ALA A 253 -0.18 -13.15 -3.20
CA ALA A 253 -1.08 -14.18 -3.69
C ALA A 253 -1.64 -15.08 -2.58
N GLY A 254 -0.99 -15.10 -1.40
CA GLY A 254 -1.39 -15.92 -0.26
C GLY A 254 -0.72 -17.30 -0.23
N THR A 255 -1.26 -18.20 0.60
CA THR A 255 -0.65 -19.50 0.93
C THR A 255 -1.01 -20.63 -0.05
N ASN A 256 -1.75 -20.35 -1.12
CA ASN A 256 -2.24 -21.39 -2.02
C ASN A 256 -1.06 -22.05 -2.76
N LEU A 257 -0.91 -23.36 -2.56
CA LEU A 257 0.24 -24.14 -3.03
C LEU A 257 0.50 -23.99 -4.53
N PHE A 258 -0.54 -23.88 -5.36
CA PHE A 258 -0.39 -23.69 -6.81
C PHE A 258 0.40 -22.41 -7.16
N GLU A 259 0.29 -21.38 -6.34
CA GLU A 259 0.95 -20.09 -6.53
C GLU A 259 2.37 -20.07 -5.96
N ILE A 260 2.76 -21.07 -5.17
CA ILE A 260 4.09 -21.16 -4.56
C ILE A 260 4.95 -22.21 -5.31
N THR A 261 4.36 -23.32 -5.75
CA THR A 261 5.10 -24.44 -6.37
C THR A 261 5.44 -24.21 -7.85
N ASN A 262 4.70 -23.34 -8.55
CA ASN A 262 4.94 -23.00 -9.97
C ASN A 262 5.68 -21.66 -10.12
N PHE A 263 6.69 -21.39 -9.29
CA PHE A 263 7.48 -20.15 -9.34
C PHE A 263 7.99 -19.76 -10.76
N PRO A 264 8.36 -20.70 -11.66
CA PRO A 264 8.73 -20.37 -13.04
C PRO A 264 7.54 -20.13 -14.00
N PHE A 265 6.31 -20.51 -13.62
CA PHE A 265 5.11 -20.52 -14.48
C PHE A 265 3.95 -19.65 -13.94
N LEU A 266 4.22 -18.79 -12.96
CA LEU A 266 3.28 -17.87 -12.34
C LEU A 266 2.90 -16.70 -13.27
N LEU A 267 2.25 -17.01 -14.38
CA LEU A 267 1.44 -16.06 -15.15
C LEU A 267 -0.03 -16.38 -14.89
N LYS A 268 -0.44 -16.39 -13.62
CA LYS A 268 -1.87 -16.41 -13.30
C LYS A 268 -2.44 -15.04 -13.64
N GLN A 269 -3.68 -15.02 -14.12
CA GLN A 269 -4.46 -13.82 -14.45
C GLN A 269 -4.11 -12.68 -13.47
N ILE A 270 -3.53 -11.62 -14.03
CA ILE A 270 -3.32 -10.33 -13.39
C ILE A 270 -4.67 -9.88 -12.84
N GLN A 271 -4.92 -10.13 -11.55
CA GLN A 271 -6.21 -9.81 -10.95
C GLN A 271 -6.30 -8.31 -10.75
N ILE A 272 -7.01 -7.66 -11.66
CA ILE A 272 -7.35 -6.23 -11.68
C ILE A 272 -8.40 -5.84 -10.61
N MET A 273 -8.68 -6.72 -9.64
CA MET A 273 -9.68 -6.52 -8.59
C MET A 273 -9.41 -5.29 -7.70
N SER A 274 -8.20 -4.73 -7.76
CA SER A 274 -7.84 -3.48 -7.08
C SER A 274 -8.30 -2.22 -7.81
N VAL A 275 -8.66 -2.31 -9.09
CA VAL A 275 -9.09 -1.15 -9.91
C VAL A 275 -10.27 -0.40 -9.29
N PRO A 276 -11.43 -1.02 -8.97
CA PRO A 276 -12.57 -0.28 -8.44
C PRO A 276 -12.23 0.37 -7.08
N GLU A 277 -11.40 -0.29 -6.27
CA GLU A 277 -10.96 0.25 -4.98
C GLU A 277 -10.09 1.51 -5.17
N ILE A 278 -9.17 1.51 -6.14
CA ILE A 278 -8.35 2.68 -6.46
C ILE A 278 -9.22 3.79 -7.07
N GLU A 279 -10.05 3.46 -8.05
CA GLU A 279 -10.90 4.43 -8.74
C GLU A 279 -11.93 5.08 -7.81
N GLN A 280 -12.50 4.34 -6.86
CA GLN A 280 -13.38 4.88 -5.81
C GLN A 280 -12.67 5.97 -5.00
N GLY A 281 -11.47 5.68 -4.47
CA GLY A 281 -10.71 6.64 -3.68
C GLY A 281 -10.27 7.88 -4.46
N LEU A 282 -9.87 7.71 -5.73
CA LEU A 282 -9.51 8.83 -6.60
C LEU A 282 -10.73 9.65 -7.04
N THR A 283 -11.86 8.99 -7.31
CA THR A 283 -13.13 9.64 -7.67
C THR A 283 -13.67 10.48 -6.53
N ASP A 284 -13.59 9.98 -5.29
CA ASP A 284 -13.94 10.75 -4.09
C ASP A 284 -13.08 12.01 -3.95
N ALA A 285 -11.78 11.88 -4.17
CA ALA A 285 -10.84 13.00 -4.08
C ALA A 285 -11.03 14.02 -5.20
N ALA A 286 -11.44 13.57 -6.39
CA ALA A 286 -11.62 14.38 -7.58
C ALA A 286 -13.01 15.03 -7.69
N GLU A 287 -13.99 14.56 -6.89
CA GLU A 287 -15.41 14.89 -7.04
C GLU A 287 -15.92 14.65 -8.48
N SER A 288 -15.29 13.71 -9.19
CA SER A 288 -15.56 13.38 -10.59
C SER A 288 -15.00 12.00 -10.92
N LYS A 289 -15.63 11.29 -11.85
CA LYS A 289 -15.22 9.93 -12.22
C LYS A 289 -13.77 9.92 -12.71
N VAL A 290 -12.94 9.12 -12.06
CA VAL A 290 -11.56 8.85 -12.46
C VAL A 290 -11.47 7.44 -13.04
N THR A 291 -10.78 7.31 -14.16
CA THR A 291 -10.46 6.01 -14.75
C THR A 291 -8.96 5.87 -14.89
N ILE A 292 -8.41 4.74 -14.46
CA ILE A 292 -6.98 4.47 -14.45
C ILE A 292 -6.61 3.36 -15.44
N SER A 293 -5.33 3.34 -15.83
CA SER A 293 -4.71 2.14 -16.38
C SER A 293 -3.86 1.51 -15.29
N PHE A 294 -4.18 0.28 -14.88
CA PHE A 294 -3.47 -0.44 -13.82
C PHE A 294 -2.96 -1.79 -14.33
N THR A 295 -1.65 -2.02 -14.16
CA THR A 295 -1.01 -3.29 -14.54
C THR A 295 -0.11 -3.77 -13.41
N PRO A 296 -0.55 -4.77 -12.62
CA PRO A 296 0.29 -5.40 -11.61
C PRO A 296 1.20 -6.46 -12.22
N HIS A 297 2.40 -6.58 -11.66
CA HIS A 297 3.41 -7.55 -12.02
C HIS A 297 3.83 -8.35 -10.79
N LEU A 298 3.89 -9.67 -10.93
CA LEU A 298 4.37 -10.55 -9.88
C LEU A 298 5.90 -10.66 -9.97
N MET A 299 6.58 -10.32 -8.88
CA MET A 299 8.03 -10.31 -8.77
C MET A 299 8.54 -11.57 -8.08
N CYS A 300 9.72 -12.03 -8.49
CA CYS A 300 10.44 -13.15 -7.88
C CYS A 300 11.09 -12.78 -6.53
N MET A 301 10.30 -12.23 -5.61
CA MET A 301 10.70 -11.88 -4.24
C MET A 301 9.55 -12.21 -3.28
N LYS A 302 9.86 -12.45 -2.00
CA LYS A 302 8.82 -12.83 -1.02
C LYS A 302 7.89 -11.68 -0.70
N ARG A 303 8.45 -10.53 -0.31
CA ARG A 303 7.72 -9.34 0.19
C ARG A 303 8.17 -8.10 -0.57
N GLY A 304 7.36 -7.07 -0.42
CA GLY A 304 7.61 -5.75 -0.99
C GLY A 304 6.67 -5.46 -2.13
N MET A 305 6.31 -4.19 -2.26
CA MET A 305 5.46 -3.70 -3.33
C MET A 305 5.94 -2.32 -3.76
N GLN A 306 5.95 -2.09 -5.06
CA GLN A 306 6.26 -0.81 -5.68
C GLN A 306 5.17 -0.44 -6.68
N SER A 307 4.63 0.76 -6.56
CA SER A 307 3.76 1.36 -7.57
C SER A 307 4.51 2.49 -8.25
N THR A 308 4.70 2.35 -9.57
CA THR A 308 5.23 3.41 -10.44
C THR A 308 4.05 4.04 -11.18
N MET A 309 3.76 5.29 -10.87
CA MET A 309 2.60 6.02 -11.37
C MET A 309 3.07 7.12 -12.32
N TYR A 310 2.54 7.14 -13.53
CA TYR A 310 2.78 8.16 -14.53
C TYR A 310 1.55 9.05 -14.60
N VAL A 311 1.74 10.35 -14.38
CA VAL A 311 0.66 11.33 -14.29
C VAL A 311 0.96 12.55 -15.16
N GLU A 312 -0.08 13.16 -15.69
CA GLU A 312 0.02 14.46 -16.36
C GLU A 312 -0.17 15.59 -15.35
N LEU A 313 0.71 16.58 -15.39
CA LEU A 313 0.63 17.77 -14.53
C LEU A 313 -0.52 18.68 -15.00
N ALA A 314 -1.16 19.34 -14.05
CA ALA A 314 -2.08 20.44 -14.37
C ALA A 314 -1.33 21.62 -15.00
N SER A 315 -2.06 22.52 -15.66
CA SER A 315 -1.46 23.66 -16.36
C SER A 315 -0.69 24.56 -15.38
N GLY A 316 0.59 24.82 -15.68
CA GLY A 316 1.45 25.64 -14.84
C GLY A 316 2.02 24.94 -13.60
N VAL A 317 1.67 23.68 -13.36
CA VAL A 317 2.21 22.88 -12.25
C VAL A 317 3.53 22.24 -12.66
N THR A 318 4.48 22.21 -11.73
CA THR A 318 5.77 21.55 -11.85
C THR A 318 5.84 20.30 -10.98
N THR A 319 6.80 19.42 -11.26
CA THR A 319 7.10 18.25 -10.42
C THR A 319 7.44 18.65 -8.99
N ASN A 320 8.12 19.78 -8.80
CA ASN A 320 8.46 20.29 -7.47
C ASN A 320 7.21 20.69 -6.68
N ASP A 321 6.16 21.19 -7.34
CA ASP A 321 4.89 21.49 -6.66
C ASP A 321 4.22 20.22 -6.13
N LEU A 322 4.31 19.10 -6.86
CA LEU A 322 3.83 17.81 -6.36
C LEU A 322 4.63 17.37 -5.12
N TYR A 323 5.95 17.47 -5.19
CA TYR A 323 6.85 17.11 -4.08
C TYR A 323 6.55 17.94 -2.83
N GLU A 324 6.51 19.27 -2.94
CA GLU A 324 6.25 20.15 -1.79
C GLU A 324 4.84 19.93 -1.23
N HIS A 325 3.85 19.65 -2.08
CA HIS A 325 2.50 19.32 -1.63
C HIS A 325 2.47 18.00 -0.83
N LEU A 326 3.10 16.94 -1.31
CA LEU A 326 3.19 15.67 -0.59
C LEU A 326 3.99 15.81 0.70
N LYS A 327 5.08 16.56 0.67
CA LYS A 327 5.93 16.83 1.84
C LYS A 327 5.13 17.53 2.93
N SER A 328 4.37 18.57 2.57
CA SER A 328 3.51 19.30 3.51
C SER A 328 2.33 18.45 3.99
N THR A 329 1.73 17.64 3.11
CA THR A 329 0.62 16.75 3.46
C THR A 329 1.02 15.72 4.50
N TYR A 330 2.20 15.14 4.32
CA TYR A 330 2.72 14.06 5.17
C TYR A 330 3.74 14.54 6.21
N GLU A 331 3.81 15.85 6.43
CA GLU A 331 4.60 16.41 7.51
C GLU A 331 4.05 15.92 8.87
N GLY A 332 4.90 15.25 9.63
CA GLY A 332 4.53 14.68 10.93
C GLY A 332 3.90 13.28 10.87
N GLU A 333 3.66 12.70 9.69
CA GLU A 333 3.24 11.30 9.58
C GLU A 333 4.41 10.36 9.91
N GLU A 334 4.18 9.41 10.82
CA GLU A 334 5.21 8.46 11.23
C GLU A 334 5.52 7.47 10.12
N PHE A 335 4.49 6.92 9.47
CA PHE A 335 4.64 5.82 8.55
C PHE A 335 4.82 6.23 7.09
N VAL A 336 4.59 7.50 6.73
CA VAL A 336 4.77 7.99 5.35
C VAL A 336 6.03 8.84 5.27
N LYS A 337 6.98 8.44 4.41
CA LYS A 337 8.26 9.11 4.22
C LYS A 337 8.45 9.50 2.76
N LEU A 338 8.79 10.77 2.55
CA LEU A 338 9.09 11.32 1.24
C LEU A 338 10.61 11.48 1.10
N LEU A 339 11.19 10.83 0.09
CA LEU A 339 12.59 11.05 -0.30
C LEU A 339 12.69 12.28 -1.19
N HIS A 340 13.89 12.84 -1.35
CA HIS A 340 14.14 14.03 -2.17
C HIS A 340 15.17 13.77 -3.27
N GLY A 341 15.12 14.59 -4.31
CA GLY A 341 16.07 14.58 -5.42
C GLY A 341 16.06 13.25 -6.18
N SER A 342 17.26 12.77 -6.55
CA SER A 342 17.43 11.54 -7.33
C SER A 342 17.31 10.23 -6.54
N SER A 343 17.00 10.30 -5.24
CA SER A 343 16.91 9.12 -4.38
C SER A 343 15.75 8.22 -4.82
N ALA A 344 15.98 6.91 -4.97
CA ALA A 344 14.96 5.95 -5.36
C ALA A 344 14.39 5.18 -4.16
N PRO A 345 13.06 5.17 -3.93
CA PRO A 345 12.43 4.25 -3.00
C PRO A 345 12.74 2.80 -3.41
N HIS A 346 13.05 1.95 -2.43
CA HIS A 346 13.39 0.55 -2.67
C HIS A 346 12.59 -0.35 -1.72
N THR A 347 12.00 -1.43 -2.24
CA THR A 347 11.11 -2.32 -1.46
C THR A 347 11.83 -2.99 -0.29
N SER A 348 13.13 -3.26 -0.41
CA SER A 348 13.92 -3.81 0.71
C SER A 348 14.09 -2.83 1.88
N HIS A 349 13.99 -1.53 1.65
CA HIS A 349 14.11 -0.52 2.71
C HIS A 349 12.85 -0.36 3.55
N VAL A 350 11.77 -1.08 3.21
CA VAL A 350 10.50 -1.08 3.97
C VAL A 350 10.08 -2.49 4.39
N ALA A 351 10.85 -3.52 4.01
CA ALA A 351 10.53 -4.92 4.29
C ALA A 351 10.38 -5.16 5.81
N GLY A 352 9.29 -5.81 6.21
CA GLY A 352 8.96 -6.12 7.60
C GLY A 352 8.43 -4.93 8.43
N SER A 353 8.34 -3.74 7.84
CA SER A 353 7.95 -2.51 8.54
C SER A 353 6.61 -1.94 8.07
N ASN A 354 6.02 -1.06 8.87
CA ASN A 354 4.79 -0.35 8.51
C ASN A 354 5.05 0.93 7.69
N TYR A 355 6.27 1.16 7.21
CA TYR A 355 6.58 2.36 6.44
C TYR A 355 6.12 2.27 4.98
N CYS A 356 5.66 3.40 4.48
CA CYS A 356 5.56 3.75 3.07
C CYS A 356 6.65 4.78 2.75
N VAL A 357 7.45 4.51 1.73
CA VAL A 357 8.47 5.43 1.23
C VAL A 357 8.13 5.81 -0.20
N MET A 358 8.12 7.10 -0.52
CA MET A 358 7.78 7.59 -1.85
C MET A 358 8.70 8.71 -2.32
N ASN A 359 8.69 8.99 -3.62
CA ASN A 359 9.35 10.14 -4.23
C ASN A 359 8.65 10.52 -5.56
N VAL A 360 8.91 11.74 -6.03
CA VAL A 360 8.40 12.29 -7.29
C VAL A 360 9.59 12.66 -8.20
N TYR A 361 9.48 12.35 -9.48
CA TYR A 361 10.49 12.63 -10.50
C TYR A 361 9.87 13.33 -11.69
N GLU A 362 10.68 14.12 -12.38
CA GLU A 362 10.33 14.62 -13.70
C GLU A 362 10.28 13.45 -14.69
N ASP A 363 9.23 13.41 -15.50
CA ASP A 363 9.22 12.55 -16.69
C ASP A 363 10.06 13.21 -17.79
N ARG A 364 10.66 12.41 -18.67
CA ARG A 364 11.27 12.89 -19.90
C ARG A 364 10.25 13.62 -20.79
N ILE A 365 8.98 13.20 -20.74
CA ILE A 365 7.88 13.82 -21.47
C ILE A 365 7.48 15.14 -20.76
N PRO A 366 7.54 16.29 -21.45
CA PRO A 366 7.16 17.57 -20.84
C PRO A 366 5.71 17.54 -20.32
N GLY A 367 5.50 18.10 -19.13
CA GLY A 367 4.18 18.15 -18.49
C GLY A 367 3.74 16.82 -17.86
N ARG A 368 4.64 15.85 -17.70
CA ARG A 368 4.41 14.62 -16.93
C ARG A 368 5.36 14.49 -15.75
N ALA A 369 4.92 13.71 -14.77
CA ALA A 369 5.72 13.32 -13.62
C ALA A 369 5.59 11.80 -13.36
N ILE A 370 6.61 11.26 -12.72
CA ILE A 370 6.65 9.87 -12.27
C ILE A 370 6.64 9.89 -10.75
N ILE A 371 5.73 9.14 -10.13
CA ILE A 371 5.67 8.97 -8.69
C ILE A 371 5.96 7.51 -8.38
N ILE A 372 6.90 7.27 -7.47
CA ILE A 372 7.22 5.93 -6.99
C ILE A 372 6.84 5.84 -5.52
N SER A 373 6.09 4.81 -5.15
CA SER A 373 5.70 4.51 -3.77
C SER A 373 5.99 3.04 -3.46
N VAL A 374 6.64 2.77 -2.33
CA VAL A 374 6.97 1.42 -1.88
C VAL A 374 6.46 1.15 -0.47
N ILE A 375 6.00 -0.08 -0.25
CA ILE A 375 5.54 -0.60 1.05
C ILE A 375 5.94 -2.07 1.19
N ASP A 376 5.93 -2.61 2.41
CA ASP A 376 5.75 -4.05 2.59
C ASP A 376 4.27 -4.41 2.39
N ASN A 377 3.98 -5.29 1.42
CA ASN A 377 2.63 -5.67 1.03
C ASN A 377 1.84 -6.40 2.13
N LEU A 378 2.52 -7.05 3.08
CA LEU A 378 1.89 -7.77 4.17
C LEU A 378 1.79 -6.94 5.47
N VAL A 379 2.62 -5.90 5.61
CA VAL A 379 2.60 -4.99 6.76
C VAL A 379 1.78 -3.75 6.43
N LYS A 380 2.38 -2.67 5.90
CA LYS A 380 1.60 -1.46 5.56
C LYS A 380 0.53 -1.73 4.50
N GLY A 381 0.75 -2.70 3.61
CA GLY A 381 -0.24 -3.11 2.62
C GLY A 381 -1.37 -4.02 3.15
N ALA A 382 -1.30 -4.49 4.40
CA ALA A 382 -2.31 -5.35 4.99
C ALA A 382 -2.33 -5.26 6.52
N SER A 383 -1.60 -6.13 7.21
CA SER A 383 -1.76 -6.42 8.65
C SER A 383 -1.25 -5.30 9.55
N GLY A 384 -0.19 -4.60 9.14
CA GLY A 384 0.34 -3.43 9.83
C GLY A 384 -0.65 -2.27 9.81
N GLN A 385 -1.24 -1.97 8.65
CA GLN A 385 -2.31 -0.98 8.54
C GLN A 385 -3.57 -1.40 9.30
N ALA A 386 -3.88 -2.69 9.36
CA ALA A 386 -4.99 -3.19 10.17
C ALA A 386 -4.78 -2.94 11.66
N VAL A 387 -3.58 -3.20 12.18
CA VAL A 387 -3.21 -2.87 13.57
C VAL A 387 -3.20 -1.36 13.80
N GLN A 388 -2.72 -0.58 12.84
CA GLN A 388 -2.72 0.90 12.87
C GLN A 388 -4.17 1.44 13.00
N ASN A 389 -5.10 0.86 12.23
CA ASN A 389 -6.52 1.17 12.31
C ASN A 389 -7.12 0.77 13.66
N LEU A 390 -6.82 -0.44 14.15
CA LEU A 390 -7.35 -0.90 15.43
C LEU A 390 -6.85 -0.06 16.61
N ASN A 391 -5.57 0.37 16.59
CA ASN A 391 -5.03 1.29 17.59
C ASN A 391 -5.91 2.53 17.70
N LEU A 392 -6.27 3.15 16.58
CA LEU A 392 -7.17 4.31 16.58
C LEU A 392 -8.57 3.98 17.08
N MET A 393 -9.16 2.86 16.66
CA MET A 393 -10.50 2.43 17.09
C MET A 393 -10.57 2.16 18.61
N MET A 394 -9.45 1.79 19.21
CA MET A 394 -9.30 1.52 20.65
C MET A 394 -8.76 2.73 21.44
N GLY A 395 -8.56 3.89 20.80
CA GLY A 395 -8.05 5.10 21.44
C GLY A 395 -6.57 5.04 21.84
N LEU A 396 -5.80 4.11 21.27
CA LEU A 396 -4.38 3.92 21.51
C LEU A 396 -3.52 4.79 20.57
N PRO A 397 -2.24 5.03 20.91
CA PRO A 397 -1.27 5.60 19.97
C PRO A 397 -1.22 4.79 18.67
N GLU A 398 -1.38 5.47 17.54
CA GLU A 398 -1.48 4.85 16.22
C GLU A 398 -0.29 3.94 15.88
N ASN A 399 0.90 4.29 16.36
CA ASN A 399 2.15 3.58 16.13
C ASN A 399 2.43 2.43 17.12
N MET A 400 1.55 2.19 18.10
CA MET A 400 1.77 1.18 19.13
C MET A 400 1.93 -0.21 18.50
N GLY A 401 3.01 -0.91 18.88
CA GLY A 401 3.36 -2.22 18.33
C GLY A 401 3.76 -2.22 16.84
N LEU A 402 3.97 -1.06 16.21
CA LEU A 402 4.29 -0.95 14.77
C LEU A 402 5.65 -0.30 14.47
N GLN A 403 6.44 -0.02 15.50
CA GLN A 403 7.73 0.69 15.37
C GLN A 403 8.91 -0.23 15.00
N TYR A 404 8.63 -1.43 14.48
CA TYR A 404 9.67 -2.29 13.93
C TYR A 404 10.41 -1.57 12.81
N GLN A 405 11.73 -1.52 12.92
CA GLN A 405 12.54 -1.02 11.83
C GLN A 405 12.53 -2.00 10.66
N PRO A 406 12.69 -1.52 9.41
CA PRO A 406 12.85 -2.39 8.25
C PRO A 406 13.96 -3.43 8.48
N LEU A 407 13.68 -4.69 8.13
CA LEU A 407 14.67 -5.76 8.17
C LEU A 407 15.41 -5.78 6.83
N PHE A 408 16.66 -5.32 6.85
CA PHE A 408 17.56 -5.27 5.69
C PHE A 408 18.95 -5.77 6.11
N PRO A 409 19.67 -6.52 5.26
CA PRO A 409 19.30 -7.03 3.93
C PRO A 409 18.34 -8.23 3.92
#